data_AF-A0A0K2TQG6-F1
#
_entry.id   AF-A0A0K2TQG6-F1
#
_cell.length_a   1.000
_cell.length_b   1.000
_cell.length_c   1.000
_cell.angle_alpha   90.00
_cell.angle_beta   90.00
_cell.angle_gamma   90.00
#
_symmetry.space_group_name_H-M   'P 1'
#
loop_
_entity.id
_entity.type
_entity.pdbx_description
1 polymer ?
#
loop_
_entity_poly.entity_id
_entity_poly.type
_entity_poly.pdbx_seq_one_letter_code
_entity_poly.pdbx_strand_id
1 'polypeptide(L)' 'MDFQRKYYQESNPKDSVNPIANALFLWTLPFVRRGQRTNLGPDDLFRVLPSDESKGLSDRLERLKN' A
#
# COMPACT_ATOMS: atom_id res chain seq x y z
N MET A 1 14.63 -0.42 -6.81
CA MET A 1 13.46 -1.24 -6.39
C MET A 1 13.84 -2.29 -5.34
N ASP A 2 15.12 -2.52 -5.03
CA ASP A 2 15.52 -3.58 -4.09
C ASP A 2 15.25 -3.25 -2.62
N PHE A 3 15.17 -1.98 -2.26
CA PHE A 3 14.85 -1.53 -0.89
C PHE A 3 13.44 -1.96 -0.44
N GLN A 4 12.46 -1.93 -1.37
CA GLN A 4 11.06 -2.21 -1.05
C GLN A 4 10.83 -3.67 -0.64
N ARG A 5 11.56 -4.61 -1.25
CA ARG A 5 11.35 -6.06 -1.01
C ARG A 5 11.82 -6.55 0.35
N LYS A 6 12.70 -5.80 1.02
CA LYS A 6 13.33 -6.24 2.27
C LYS A 6 12.54 -5.86 3.52
N TYR A 7 11.75 -4.79 3.45
CA TYR A 7 11.14 -4.18 4.64
C TYR A 7 9.63 -4.04 4.56
N TYR A 8 8.96 -4.29 3.43
CA TYR A 8 7.50 -4.17 3.39
C TYR A 8 6.78 -5.47 3.73
N GLN A 9 5.66 -5.33 4.42
CA GLN A 9 4.70 -6.41 4.56
C GLN A 9 4.09 -6.76 3.20
N GLU A 10 4.00 -8.06 2.90
CA GLU A 10 3.58 -8.56 1.59
C GLU A 10 2.12 -8.20 1.26
N SER A 11 1.24 -8.21 2.26
CA SER A 11 -0.20 -7.99 2.06
C SER A 11 -0.61 -6.58 2.47
N ASN A 12 -1.13 -5.79 1.53
CA ASN A 12 -1.74 -4.50 1.81
C ASN A 12 -3.18 -4.71 2.35
N PRO A 13 -3.56 -4.17 3.53
CA PRO A 13 -4.91 -4.29 4.06
C PRO A 13 -6.00 -3.74 3.14
N LYS A 14 -5.65 -2.83 2.23
CA LYS A 14 -6.55 -2.29 1.20
C LYS A 14 -6.88 -3.29 0.09
N ASP A 15 -6.12 -4.39 -0.05
CA ASP A 15 -6.35 -5.38 -1.12
C ASP A 15 -7.57 -6.28 -0.86
N SER A 16 -7.90 -6.54 0.41
CA SER A 16 -9.00 -7.42 0.83
C SER A 16 -10.15 -6.68 1.50
N VAL A 17 -10.15 -5.35 1.49
CA VAL A 17 -11.15 -4.54 2.19
C VAL A 17 -12.47 -4.47 1.39
N ASN A 18 -13.60 -4.64 2.07
CA ASN A 18 -14.90 -4.45 1.44
C ASN A 18 -15.16 -2.95 1.13
N PRO A 19 -16.09 -2.61 0.20
CA PRO A 19 -16.31 -1.23 -0.22
C PRO A 19 -16.67 -0.25 0.90
N ILE A 20 -17.46 -0.69 1.89
CA ILE A 20 -17.87 0.17 3.02
C ILE A 20 -16.65 0.48 3.90
N ALA A 21 -15.88 -0.55 4.26
CA ALA A 21 -14.66 -0.37 5.05
C ALA A 21 -13.57 0.39 4.28
N ASN A 22 -13.55 0.32 2.95
CA ASN A 22 -12.69 1.16 2.11
C ASN A 22 -13.11 2.63 2.17
N ALA A 23 -14.40 2.92 1.99
CA ALA A 23 -14.94 4.28 1.99
C ALA A 23 -14.73 4.99 3.34
N LEU A 24 -14.80 4.23 4.44
CA LEU A 24 -14.56 4.71 5.80
C LEU A 24 -13.08 4.61 6.23
N PHE A 25 -12.17 4.19 5.36
CA PHE A 25 -10.73 4.02 5.65
C PHE A 25 -10.42 3.12 6.85
N LEU A 26 -11.31 2.18 7.20
CA LEU A 26 -11.19 1.35 8.40
C LEU A 26 -9.97 0.41 8.36
N TRP A 27 -9.47 0.10 7.17
CA TRP A 27 -8.25 -0.68 6.96
C TRP A 27 -6.98 0.00 7.51
N THR A 28 -7.01 1.31 7.78
CA THR A 28 -5.89 2.06 8.37
C THR A 28 -5.79 1.92 9.90
N LEU A 29 -6.88 1.53 10.57
CA LEU A 29 -6.97 1.49 12.03
C LEU A 29 -5.88 0.63 12.72
N PRO A 30 -5.49 -0.55 12.19
CA PRO A 30 -4.40 -1.33 12.79
C PRO A 30 -3.08 -0.57 12.83
N PHE A 31 -2.78 0.18 11.76
CA PHE A 31 -1.55 0.98 11.64
C PHE A 31 -1.57 2.16 12.62
N VAL A 32 -2.69 2.88 12.71
CA VAL A 32 -2.87 3.99 13.66
C VAL A 32 -2.72 3.50 15.11
N ARG A 33 -3.38 2.40 15.46
CA ARG A 33 -3.30 1.82 16.82
C ARG A 33 -1.89 1.36 17.16
N ARG A 34 -1.13 0.84 16.19
CA ARG A 34 0.27 0.45 16.40
C ARG A 34 1.15 1.68 16.63
N GLY A 35 1.02 2.72 15.80
CA GLY A 35 1.78 3.96 15.96
C GLY A 35 1.50 4.72 17.25
N GLN A 36 0.32 4.53 17.86
CA GLN A 36 0.00 5.07 19.19
C GLN A 36 0.70 4.32 20.34
N ARG A 37 1.08 3.05 20.14
CA ARG A 37 1.67 2.20 21.17
C ARG A 37 3.18 2.04 21.03
N THR A 38 3.69 2.12 19.82
CA THR A 38 5.10 1.86 19.47
C THR A 38 5.56 2.79 18.35
N ASN A 39 6.87 3.08 18.30
CA ASN A 39 7.45 3.78 17.15
C ASN A 39 7.32 2.92 15.88
N LEU A 40 6.81 3.51 14.81
CA LEU A 40 6.66 2.85 13.51
C LEU A 40 8.01 2.79 12.80
N GLY A 41 8.29 1.64 12.19
CA GLY A 41 9.48 1.42 11.36
C GLY A 41 9.15 1.10 9.91
N PRO A 42 10.18 0.95 9.05
CA PRO A 42 9.99 0.48 7.68
C PRO A 42 9.23 -0.86 7.58
N ASP A 43 9.40 -1.74 8.57
CA ASP A 43 8.73 -3.06 8.67
C ASP A 43 7.21 -2.99 8.91
N ASP A 44 6.70 -1.82 9.31
CA ASP A 44 5.27 -1.58 9.49
C ASP A 44 4.59 -1.08 8.21
N LEU A 45 5.37 -0.75 7.18
CA LEU A 45 4.84 -0.28 5.92
C LEU A 45 4.41 -1.46 5.04
N PHE A 46 3.37 -1.22 4.25
CA PHE A 46 2.82 -2.21 3.33
C PHE A 46 3.33 -1.97 1.91
N ARG A 47 3.39 -3.04 1.12
CA ARG A 47 3.61 -2.89 -0.32
C ARG A 47 2.48 -2.06 -0.96
N VAL A 48 2.84 -1.24 -1.93
CA VAL A 48 1.88 -0.49 -2.74
C VAL A 48 0.96 -1.46 -3.50
N LEU A 49 -0.26 -1.03 -3.82
CA LEU A 49 -1.13 -1.82 -4.66
C LEU A 49 -0.56 -1.91 -6.09
N PRO A 50 -0.80 -3.00 -6.83
CA PRO A 50 -0.34 -3.12 -8.22
C PRO A 50 -0.83 -1.99 -9.14
N SER A 51 -2.01 -1.42 -8.85
CA SER A 51 -2.56 -0.26 -9.59
C SER A 51 -1.75 1.02 -9.40
N ASP A 52 -1.01 1.10 -8.29
CA ASP A 52 -0.32 2.31 -7.82
C ASP A 52 1.20 2.18 -8.08
N GLU A 53 1.67 1.07 -8.66
CA GLU A 53 3.06 0.87 -9.04
C GLU A 53 3.45 1.79 -10.22
N SER A 54 4.54 2.54 -10.05
CA SER A 54 5.02 3.52 -11.05
C SER A 54 5.22 2.90 -12.43
N LYS A 55 5.81 1.70 -12.49
CA LYS A 55 6.02 0.97 -13.75
C LYS A 55 4.70 0.74 -14.49
N GLY A 56 3.69 0.22 -13.81
CA GLY A 56 2.38 -0.06 -14.42
C GLY A 56 1.70 1.21 -14.94
N LEU A 57 1.81 2.32 -14.19
CA LEU A 57 1.28 3.61 -14.60
C LEU A 57 2.05 4.22 -15.78
N SER A 58 3.38 4.17 -15.77
CA SER A 58 4.24 4.62 -16.86
C SER A 58 3.95 3.86 -18.16
N ASP A 59 3.90 2.53 -18.11
CA ASP A 59 3.60 1.68 -19.27
C ASP A 59 2.21 2.02 -19.85
N ARG A 60 1.21 2.26 -18.99
CA ARG A 60 -0.14 2.64 -19.42
C ARG A 60 -0.15 4.03 -20.06
N LEU A 61 0.60 4.97 -19.51
CA LEU A 61 0.71 6.33 -20.04
C LEU A 61 1.37 6.34 -21.42
N GLU A 62 2.46 5.58 -21.60
CA GLU A 62 3.15 5.44 -22.88
C GLU A 62 2.24 4.86 -23.96
N ARG A 63 1.43 3.84 -23.63
CA ARG A 63 0.45 3.25 -24.55
C ARG A 63 -0.67 4.21 -24.96
N LEU A 64 -1.04 5.17 -24.11
CA LEU A 64 -2.06 6.17 -24.44
C LEU A 64 -1.52 7.31 -25.30
N LYS A 65 -0.20 7.51 -25.31
CA LYS A 65 0.49 8.58 -26.03
C LYS A 65 0.81 8.20 -27.48
N ASN A 66 0.89 6.90 -27.79
CA ASN A 66 1.11 6.34 -29.13
C ASN A 66 -0.21 5.89 -29.76
#